data_AF-R7T4F1-F1
#
_entry.id   AF-R7T4F1-F1
#
_cell.length_a   1.000
_cell.length_b   1.000
_cell.length_c   1.000
_cell.angle_alpha   90.00
_cell.angle_beta   90.00
_cell.angle_gamma   90.00
#
_symmetry.space_group_name_H-M   'P 1'
#
loop_
_entity.id
_entity.type
_entity.pdbx_description
1 polymer ?
#
loop_
_entity_poly.entity_id
_entity_poly.type
_entity_poly.pdbx_seq_one_letter_code
_entity_poly.pdbx_strand_id
1 'polypeptide(L)'
;PTLMEADRKTWWETFASLQSLLREGAILGHKKEKIACEEKEKYFISVTEEEIRHGLLMNPNDSHQMVIQRHITDLCNNMKSSKISTYTDIKSDGTVDEEAKELLDKLVEVKIPAAFDPTKWQSHNVEWKDGIDSVMHRDYLQAFCEEFYDRMKKMIHECHTKNVHSNDQTGGLLTEVLQHANMCKSRCEVFLGREKIMEAIGTYLEDDTTRQPMVVTGVSGCGKTSVLAMAAKMASEKTSTVTVLRFLGTSPLSCNIANVLTSVCQQIAVNYGLDVDNIPEDYTKLVAHFRNTCIQVATKEKPLVIILDSIDQLNRSFSAFSLAWLPWSLPP
;
A
#
# COMPACT_ATOMS: atom_id res chain seq x y z
N PRO A 1 -16.43 27.66 7.46
CA PRO A 1 -15.17 28.34 7.06
C PRO A 1 -14.31 28.78 8.26
N THR A 2 -14.88 29.54 9.21
CA THR A 2 -14.17 30.01 10.41
C THR A 2 -14.07 28.97 11.52
N LEU A 3 -15.13 28.16 11.75
CA LEU A 3 -15.10 27.04 12.70
C LEU A 3 -14.03 26.00 12.33
N MET A 4 -13.92 25.66 11.04
CA MET A 4 -12.85 24.77 10.53
C MET A 4 -11.44 25.33 10.76
N GLU A 5 -11.26 26.64 10.76
CA GLU A 5 -9.95 27.26 10.97
C GLU A 5 -9.55 27.25 12.44
N ALA A 6 -10.50 27.54 13.34
CA ALA A 6 -10.31 27.43 14.78
C ALA A 6 -10.06 25.97 15.21
N ASP A 7 -10.84 25.02 14.68
CA ASP A 7 -10.65 23.59 14.94
C ASP A 7 -9.30 23.10 14.41
N ARG A 8 -8.88 23.57 13.22
CA ARG A 8 -7.56 23.24 12.66
C ARG A 8 -6.43 23.78 13.52
N LYS A 9 -6.54 25.02 14.02
CA LYS A 9 -5.54 25.61 14.92
C LYS A 9 -5.45 24.81 16.22
N THR A 10 -6.60 24.51 16.83
CA THR A 10 -6.70 23.70 18.05
C THR A 10 -6.09 22.31 17.84
N TRP A 11 -6.35 21.68 16.70
CA TRP A 11 -5.75 20.40 16.34
C TRP A 11 -4.23 20.49 16.27
N TRP A 12 -3.65 21.49 15.61
CA TRP A 12 -2.19 21.63 15.52
C TRP A 12 -1.51 21.88 16.86
N GLU A 13 -2.14 22.68 17.74
CA GLU A 13 -1.66 22.86 19.13
C GLU A 13 -1.72 21.54 19.91
N THR A 14 -2.82 20.81 19.78
CA THR A 14 -3.01 19.49 20.42
C THR A 14 -2.01 18.47 19.88
N PHE A 15 -1.81 18.45 18.56
CA PHE A 15 -0.88 17.57 17.87
C PHE A 15 0.56 17.80 18.35
N ALA A 16 1.02 19.06 18.42
CA ALA A 16 2.35 19.38 18.92
C ALA A 16 2.55 18.93 20.38
N SER A 17 1.53 19.14 21.23
CA SER A 17 1.56 18.68 22.62
C SER A 17 1.63 17.15 22.72
N LEU A 18 0.78 16.44 21.97
CA LEU A 18 0.78 14.98 21.91
C LEU A 18 2.12 14.43 21.41
N GLN A 19 2.67 15.02 20.35
CA GLN A 19 3.95 14.61 19.78
C GLN A 19 5.08 14.75 20.80
N SER A 20 5.13 15.87 21.53
CA SER A 20 6.11 16.10 22.60
C SER A 20 6.00 15.06 23.71
N LEU A 21 4.79 14.84 24.24
CA LEU A 21 4.52 13.88 25.31
C LEU A 21 4.87 12.43 24.89
N LEU A 22 4.53 12.05 23.67
CA LEU A 22 4.82 10.71 23.15
C LEU A 22 6.34 10.51 22.94
N ARG A 23 7.06 11.50 22.42
CA ARG A 23 8.52 11.46 22.29
C ARG A 23 9.21 11.34 23.64
N GLU A 24 8.79 12.14 24.63
CA GLU A 24 9.34 12.06 25.99
C GLU A 24 9.05 10.70 26.63
N GLY A 25 7.80 10.22 26.50
CA GLY A 25 7.39 8.89 26.93
C GLY A 25 8.23 7.77 26.31
N ALA A 26 8.51 7.86 25.01
CA ALA A 26 9.36 6.90 24.31
C ALA A 26 10.81 6.92 24.80
N ILE A 27 11.39 8.11 25.02
CA ILE A 27 12.74 8.25 25.59
C ILE A 27 12.81 7.61 26.98
N LEU A 28 11.85 7.93 27.86
CA LEU A 28 11.78 7.41 29.22
C LEU A 28 11.53 5.90 29.23
N GLY A 29 10.65 5.41 28.36
CA GLY A 29 10.36 3.99 28.19
C GLY A 29 11.61 3.21 27.78
N HIS A 30 12.36 3.72 26.81
CA HIS A 30 13.60 3.09 26.35
C HIS A 30 14.68 3.11 27.44
N LYS A 31 14.85 4.25 28.13
CA LYS A 31 15.80 4.37 29.26
C LYS A 31 15.49 3.41 30.42
N LYS A 32 14.21 3.06 30.60
CA LYS A 32 13.73 2.09 31.59
C LYS A 32 13.66 0.65 31.05
N GLU A 33 14.19 0.40 29.85
CA GLU A 33 14.17 -0.91 29.18
C GLU A 33 12.75 -1.48 29.01
N LYS A 34 11.75 -0.60 28.89
CA LYS A 34 10.34 -0.97 28.67
C LYS A 34 9.96 -1.10 27.21
N ILE A 35 10.71 -0.45 26.32
CA ILE A 35 10.55 -0.54 24.87
C ILE A 35 11.92 -0.66 24.20
N ALA A 36 11.96 -1.37 23.08
CA ALA A 36 13.17 -1.51 22.26
C ALA A 36 13.56 -0.19 21.56
N CYS A 37 14.78 -0.14 21.03
CA CYS A 37 15.26 1.06 20.31
C CYS A 37 14.39 1.32 19.06
N GLU A 38 14.03 0.26 18.34
CA GLU A 38 13.20 0.34 17.14
C GLU A 38 11.78 0.83 17.45
N GLU A 39 11.25 0.52 18.64
CA GLU A 39 9.94 1.01 19.08
C GLU A 39 9.98 2.48 19.46
N LYS A 40 11.09 2.93 20.06
CA LYS A 40 11.33 4.35 20.32
C LYS A 40 11.41 5.14 19.02
N GLU A 41 12.14 4.65 18.01
CA GLU A 41 12.35 5.38 16.74
C GLU A 41 11.04 5.76 16.04
N LYS A 42 9.97 4.96 16.19
CA LYS A 42 8.64 5.24 15.60
C LYS A 42 8.05 6.61 15.97
N TYR A 43 8.46 7.20 17.09
CA TYR A 43 7.99 8.51 17.54
C TYR A 43 8.80 9.69 17.00
N PHE A 44 9.90 9.41 16.28
CA PHE A 44 10.83 10.40 15.75
C PHE A 44 10.88 10.42 14.22
N ILE A 45 10.56 9.31 13.56
CA ILE A 45 10.56 9.24 12.09
C ILE A 45 9.42 10.04 11.47
N SER A 46 9.68 10.60 10.29
CA SER A 46 8.64 11.24 9.48
C SER A 46 7.82 10.21 8.70
N VAL A 47 6.64 10.61 8.19
CA VAL A 47 5.84 9.78 7.28
C VAL A 47 6.66 9.40 6.04
N THR A 48 7.42 10.35 5.49
CA THR A 48 8.31 10.09 4.35
C THR A 48 9.41 9.08 4.68
N GLU A 49 10.02 9.15 5.87
CA GLU A 49 10.97 8.15 6.33
C GLU A 49 10.31 6.78 6.49
N GLU A 50 9.06 6.72 6.96
CA GLU A 50 8.30 5.47 7.05
C GLU A 50 8.04 4.87 5.66
N GLU A 51 7.69 5.68 4.66
CA GLU A 51 7.55 5.25 3.27
C GLU A 51 8.88 4.72 2.70
N ILE A 52 9.99 5.44 2.92
CA ILE A 52 11.33 4.99 2.52
C ILE A 52 11.70 3.68 3.23
N ARG A 53 11.37 3.54 4.51
CA ARG A 53 11.68 2.32 5.28
C ARG A 53 10.98 1.10 4.69
N HIS A 54 9.70 1.21 4.33
CA HIS A 54 8.97 0.11 3.70
C HIS A 54 9.40 -0.12 2.24
N GLY A 55 9.60 0.94 1.47
CA GLY A 55 9.94 0.85 0.05
C GLY A 55 11.38 0.42 -0.22
N LEU A 56 12.30 0.71 0.70
CA LEU A 56 13.74 0.57 0.50
C LEU A 56 14.42 -0.24 1.62
N LEU A 57 14.35 0.23 2.87
CA LEU A 57 15.19 -0.29 3.95
C LEU A 57 14.80 -1.71 4.41
N MET A 58 13.52 -2.05 4.37
CA MET A 58 13.01 -3.39 4.73
C MET A 58 13.12 -4.42 3.62
N ASN A 59 13.36 -3.96 2.38
CA ASN A 59 13.48 -4.82 1.21
C ASN A 59 14.85 -4.61 0.55
N PRO A 60 15.96 -4.84 1.29
CA PRO A 60 17.29 -4.59 0.74
C PRO A 60 17.53 -5.49 -0.47
N ASN A 61 18.15 -4.93 -1.51
CA ASN A 61 18.49 -5.60 -2.78
C ASN A 61 17.34 -5.93 -3.73
N ASP A 62 16.17 -5.30 -3.62
CA ASP A 62 15.13 -5.45 -4.65
C ASP A 62 15.67 -4.92 -6.00
N SER A 63 15.45 -5.69 -7.08
CA SER A 63 15.78 -5.25 -8.43
C SER A 63 14.88 -4.10 -8.93
N HIS A 64 13.78 -3.82 -8.24
CA HIS A 64 12.79 -2.81 -8.61
C HIS A 64 12.90 -1.52 -7.78
N GLN A 65 14.05 -1.25 -7.18
CA GLN A 65 14.33 -0.01 -6.47
C GLN A 65 15.35 0.87 -7.21
N MET A 66 15.17 2.18 -7.14
CA MET A 66 16.18 3.18 -7.50
C MET A 66 16.09 4.38 -6.55
N VAL A 67 17.20 5.07 -6.32
CA VAL A 67 17.23 6.32 -5.54
C VAL A 67 17.78 7.43 -6.42
N ILE A 68 17.03 8.53 -6.53
CA ILE A 68 17.51 9.77 -7.14
C ILE A 68 17.44 10.87 -6.09
N GLN A 69 18.59 11.34 -5.67
CA GLN A 69 18.76 12.37 -4.65
C GLN A 69 19.03 13.72 -5.32
N ARG A 70 18.27 14.75 -4.93
CA ARG A 70 18.62 16.14 -5.19
C ARG A 70 19.28 16.71 -3.94
N HIS A 71 20.51 17.19 -4.09
CA HIS A 71 21.21 17.93 -3.05
C HIS A 71 21.21 19.43 -3.41
N ILE A 72 20.56 20.23 -2.57
CA ILE A 72 20.46 21.68 -2.75
C ILE A 72 21.65 22.35 -2.06
N THR A 73 22.56 22.93 -2.84
CA THR A 73 23.86 23.37 -2.32
C THR A 73 23.85 24.73 -1.62
N ASP A 74 22.84 25.56 -1.87
CA ASP A 74 22.76 26.95 -1.40
C ASP A 74 21.52 27.21 -0.52
N LEU A 75 20.88 26.17 0.01
CA LEU A 75 19.63 26.31 0.79
C LEU A 75 19.83 27.22 2.01
N CYS A 76 20.91 26.99 2.76
CA CYS A 76 21.28 27.80 3.93
C CYS A 76 21.59 29.27 3.59
N ASN A 77 21.97 29.56 2.34
CA ASN A 77 22.25 30.93 1.90
C ASN A 77 20.96 31.72 1.60
N ASN A 78 19.85 31.02 1.37
CA ASN A 78 18.58 31.60 0.92
C ASN A 78 17.47 31.49 1.97
N MET A 79 17.83 31.43 3.25
CA MET A 79 16.90 31.29 4.40
C MET A 79 15.83 32.39 4.51
N LYS A 80 16.00 33.52 3.81
CA LYS A 80 15.05 34.65 3.80
C LYS A 80 13.93 34.49 2.77
N SER A 81 14.02 33.48 1.89
CA SER A 81 12.99 33.21 0.88
C SER A 81 11.66 32.89 1.55
N SER A 82 10.55 33.35 0.98
CA SER A 82 9.20 32.97 1.43
C SER A 82 8.86 31.49 1.16
N LYS A 83 9.66 30.80 0.34
CA LYS A 83 9.46 29.40 -0.05
C LYS A 83 10.32 28.44 0.75
N ILE A 84 11.19 28.93 1.64
CA ILE A 84 12.16 28.09 2.36
C ILE A 84 11.50 26.99 3.21
N SER A 85 10.33 27.27 3.80
CA SER A 85 9.52 26.31 4.56
C SER A 85 8.99 25.12 3.75
N THR A 86 9.10 25.16 2.42
CA THR A 86 8.75 24.01 1.55
C THR A 86 9.92 23.06 1.30
N TYR A 87 11.13 23.42 1.73
CA TYR A 87 12.37 22.66 1.52
C TYR A 87 13.11 22.30 2.82
N THR A 88 12.80 22.96 3.94
CA THR A 88 13.37 22.66 5.26
C THR A 88 12.32 22.89 6.34
N ASP A 89 12.38 22.13 7.42
CA ASP A 89 11.52 22.32 8.57
C ASP A 89 11.91 23.59 9.33
N ILE A 90 10.92 24.40 9.67
CA ILE A 90 11.09 25.70 10.33
C ILE A 90 10.20 25.76 11.55
N LYS A 91 10.78 26.16 12.69
CA LYS A 91 10.07 26.33 13.95
C LYS A 91 9.18 27.58 13.94
N SER A 92 8.31 27.68 14.93
CA SER A 92 7.39 28.82 15.08
C SER A 92 8.09 30.17 15.26
N ASP A 93 9.35 30.17 15.70
CA ASP A 93 10.21 31.35 15.84
C ASP A 93 10.95 31.73 14.53
N GLY A 94 10.76 30.96 13.45
CA GLY A 94 11.38 31.18 12.15
C GLY A 94 12.78 30.58 11.98
N THR A 95 13.28 29.84 12.97
CA THR A 95 14.59 29.15 12.90
C THR A 95 14.46 27.75 12.29
N VAL A 96 15.56 27.20 11.78
CA VAL A 96 15.61 25.82 11.26
C VAL A 96 15.37 24.84 12.39
N ASP A 97 14.58 23.79 12.12
CA ASP A 97 14.51 22.65 13.02
C ASP A 97 15.74 21.74 12.88
N GLU A 98 16.77 22.03 13.67
CA GLU A 98 18.01 21.26 13.67
C GLU A 98 17.80 19.78 14.05
N GLU A 99 16.81 19.45 14.89
CA GLU A 99 16.53 18.04 15.22
C GLU A 99 15.99 17.30 13.99
N ALA A 100 15.05 17.92 13.26
CA ALA A 100 14.51 17.34 12.03
C ALA A 100 15.59 17.19 10.95
N LYS A 101 16.47 18.18 10.84
CA LYS A 101 17.61 18.15 9.93
C LYS A 101 18.60 17.04 10.26
N GLU A 102 18.99 16.88 11.52
CA GLU A 102 19.87 15.79 11.97
C GLU A 102 19.27 14.41 11.69
N LEU A 103 17.95 14.25 11.86
CA LEU A 103 17.24 13.00 11.53
C LEU A 103 17.25 12.72 10.02
N LEU A 104 17.03 13.75 9.19
CA LEU A 104 17.10 13.65 7.74
C LEU A 104 18.53 13.29 7.27
N ASP A 105 19.54 13.96 7.80
CA ASP A 105 20.95 13.69 7.49
C ASP A 105 21.31 12.25 7.87
N LYS A 106 20.89 11.78 9.05
CA LYS A 106 21.07 10.38 9.47
C LYS A 106 20.37 9.39 8.52
N LEU A 107 19.16 9.70 8.05
CA LEU A 107 18.47 8.85 7.08
C LEU A 107 19.25 8.75 5.77
N VAL A 108 19.65 9.90 5.21
CA VAL A 108 20.27 10.01 3.89
C VAL A 108 21.72 9.51 3.89
N GLU A 109 22.51 9.86 4.90
CA GLU A 109 23.95 9.57 4.92
C GLU A 109 24.30 8.22 5.57
N VAL A 110 23.42 7.69 6.42
CA VAL A 110 23.70 6.45 7.17
C VAL A 110 22.72 5.34 6.81
N LYS A 111 21.41 5.55 6.98
CA LYS A 111 20.43 4.46 6.86
C LYS A 111 20.27 3.96 5.42
N ILE A 112 20.11 4.87 4.46
CA ILE A 112 19.93 4.46 3.06
C ILE A 112 21.21 3.81 2.50
N PRO A 113 22.41 4.39 2.63
CA PRO A 113 23.63 3.78 2.10
C PRO A 113 23.95 2.42 2.72
N ALA A 114 23.57 2.18 3.99
CA ALA A 114 23.76 0.88 4.63
C ALA A 114 22.84 -0.23 4.09
N ALA A 115 21.68 0.12 3.52
CA ALA A 115 20.67 -0.82 3.05
C ALA A 115 20.56 -0.93 1.52
N PHE A 116 21.21 -0.03 0.78
CA PHE A 116 20.97 0.15 -0.65
C PHE A 116 22.23 0.00 -1.50
N ASP A 117 22.05 -0.57 -2.69
CA ASP A 117 23.12 -0.74 -3.68
C ASP A 117 23.51 0.64 -4.26
N PRO A 118 24.77 1.10 -4.05
CA PRO A 118 25.23 2.39 -4.54
C PRO A 118 25.14 2.54 -6.08
N THR A 119 25.15 1.44 -6.84
CA THR A 119 25.01 1.50 -8.31
C THR A 119 23.61 1.94 -8.77
N LYS A 120 22.61 1.80 -7.89
CA LYS A 120 21.23 2.21 -8.13
C LYS A 120 20.92 3.60 -7.54
N TRP A 121 21.93 4.26 -6.96
CA TRP A 121 21.85 5.59 -6.38
C TRP A 121 22.40 6.62 -7.37
N GLN A 122 21.65 7.68 -7.58
CA GLN A 122 22.14 8.87 -8.28
C GLN A 122 21.94 10.12 -7.44
N SER A 123 22.92 11.02 -7.44
CA SER A 123 22.79 12.34 -6.81
C SER A 123 23.02 13.46 -7.83
N HIS A 124 22.24 14.53 -7.70
CA HIS A 124 22.40 15.77 -8.46
C HIS A 124 22.56 16.94 -7.49
N ASN A 125 23.61 17.74 -7.70
CA ASN A 125 23.77 19.02 -7.02
C ASN A 125 23.05 20.11 -7.82
N VAL A 126 22.27 20.94 -7.14
CA VAL A 126 21.56 22.07 -7.76
C VAL A 126 21.55 23.26 -6.83
N GLU A 127 21.80 24.44 -7.39
CA GLU A 127 21.52 25.71 -6.70
C GLU A 127 20.02 25.96 -6.77
N TRP A 128 19.40 26.28 -5.63
CA TRP A 128 17.98 26.56 -5.51
C TRP A 128 17.63 28.01 -5.76
N LYS A 129 18.47 28.95 -5.31
CA LYS A 129 18.20 30.40 -5.36
C LYS A 129 16.90 30.79 -4.65
N ASP A 130 15.76 30.75 -5.34
CA ASP A 130 14.42 30.99 -4.80
C ASP A 130 13.38 30.01 -5.39
N GLY A 131 13.81 28.79 -5.71
CA GLY A 131 12.97 27.76 -6.32
C GLY A 131 13.60 27.10 -7.54
N ILE A 132 13.19 25.86 -7.79
CA ILE A 132 13.57 25.15 -9.02
C ILE A 132 12.70 25.64 -10.18
N ASP A 133 13.27 26.53 -10.99
CA ASP A 133 12.68 27.05 -12.22
C ASP A 133 13.03 26.22 -13.47
N SER A 134 12.08 26.08 -14.39
CA SER A 134 12.19 25.28 -15.63
C SER A 134 13.19 25.82 -16.67
N VAL A 135 13.48 27.12 -16.64
CA VAL A 135 14.41 27.76 -17.57
C VAL A 135 15.81 27.79 -16.96
N MET A 136 15.94 28.26 -15.73
CA MET A 136 17.24 28.37 -15.04
C MET A 136 17.87 27.02 -14.73
N HIS A 137 17.06 26.00 -14.45
CA HIS A 137 17.54 24.66 -14.12
C HIS A 137 17.28 23.67 -15.24
N ARG A 138 17.16 24.15 -16.49
CA ARG A 138 16.85 23.31 -17.66
C ARG A 138 17.79 22.12 -17.77
N ASP A 139 19.10 22.35 -17.70
CA ASP A 139 20.09 21.28 -17.87
C ASP A 139 19.99 20.22 -16.77
N TYR A 140 19.80 20.65 -15.51
CA TYR A 140 19.55 19.76 -14.38
C TYR A 140 18.26 18.95 -14.59
N LEU A 141 17.16 19.61 -14.93
CA LEU A 141 15.85 18.97 -15.10
C LEU A 141 15.87 18.00 -16.28
N GLN A 142 16.56 18.34 -17.37
CA GLN A 142 16.73 17.47 -18.52
C GLN A 142 17.52 16.22 -18.15
N ALA A 143 18.69 16.37 -17.50
CA ALA A 143 19.49 15.24 -17.05
C ALA A 143 18.72 14.33 -16.09
N PHE A 144 18.00 14.92 -15.13
CA PHE A 144 17.14 14.17 -14.20
C PHE A 144 16.05 13.38 -14.95
N CYS A 145 15.36 13.99 -15.90
CA CYS A 145 14.28 13.36 -16.66
C CYS A 145 14.79 12.22 -17.56
N GLU A 146 15.91 12.44 -18.26
CA GLU A 146 16.54 11.43 -19.11
C GLU A 146 16.99 10.22 -18.29
N GLU A 147 17.64 10.46 -17.15
CA GLU A 147 18.11 9.39 -16.29
C GLU A 147 16.95 8.61 -15.64
N PHE A 148 15.95 9.31 -15.13
CA PHE A 148 14.74 8.67 -14.60
C PHE A 148 14.07 7.80 -15.66
N TYR A 149 13.92 8.33 -16.88
CA TYR A 149 13.32 7.60 -18.00
C TYR A 149 14.12 6.33 -18.34
N ASP A 150 15.43 6.45 -18.52
CA ASP A 150 16.28 5.33 -18.92
C ASP A 150 16.34 4.25 -17.83
N ARG A 151 16.42 4.64 -16.55
CA ARG A 151 16.39 3.69 -15.43
C ARG A 151 15.05 3.00 -15.31
N MET A 152 13.93 3.74 -15.35
CA MET A 152 12.59 3.15 -15.34
C MET A 152 12.41 2.14 -16.49
N LYS A 153 12.81 2.54 -17.70
CA LYS A 153 12.74 1.68 -18.89
C LYS A 153 13.56 0.41 -18.73
N LYS A 154 14.80 0.53 -18.22
CA LYS A 154 15.67 -0.61 -17.94
C LYS A 154 15.06 -1.55 -16.90
N MET A 155 14.54 -1.03 -15.80
CA MET A 155 13.90 -1.84 -14.74
C MET A 155 12.65 -2.58 -15.26
N ILE A 156 11.81 -1.92 -16.06
CA ILE A 156 10.65 -2.55 -16.70
C ILE A 156 11.10 -3.67 -17.65
N HIS A 157 12.14 -3.44 -18.45
CA HIS A 157 12.65 -4.45 -19.39
C HIS A 157 13.25 -5.66 -18.66
N GLU A 158 14.01 -5.44 -17.59
CA GLU A 158 14.56 -6.49 -16.73
C GLU A 158 13.46 -7.29 -16.01
N CYS A 159 12.41 -6.61 -15.53
CA CYS A 159 11.25 -7.26 -14.92
C CYS A 159 10.52 -8.15 -15.95
N HIS A 160 10.26 -7.61 -17.16
CA HIS A 160 9.56 -8.35 -18.20
C HIS A 160 10.34 -9.59 -18.66
N THR A 161 11.65 -9.45 -18.90
CA THR A 161 12.50 -10.57 -19.33
C THR A 161 12.57 -11.67 -18.26
N LYS A 162 12.72 -11.32 -16.98
CA LYS A 162 12.68 -12.30 -15.89
C LYS A 162 11.34 -13.04 -15.80
N ASN A 163 10.23 -12.32 -15.91
CA ASN A 163 8.88 -12.90 -15.80
C ASN A 163 8.51 -13.81 -16.98
N VAL A 164 9.00 -13.53 -18.19
CA VAL A 164 8.77 -14.39 -19.38
C VAL A 164 9.49 -15.75 -19.24
N HIS A 165 10.60 -15.82 -18.49
CA HIS A 165 11.32 -17.07 -18.24
C HIS A 165 10.75 -17.89 -17.09
N SER A 166 9.95 -17.29 -16.20
CA SER A 166 9.24 -17.96 -15.11
C SER A 166 7.78 -18.24 -15.49
N ASN A 167 7.58 -19.02 -16.56
CA ASN A 167 6.26 -19.37 -17.09
C ASN A 167 5.50 -20.39 -16.21
N ASP A 168 5.71 -20.33 -14.89
CA ASP A 168 5.00 -21.13 -13.91
C ASP A 168 3.73 -20.36 -13.49
N GLN A 169 2.63 -20.61 -14.21
CA GLN A 169 1.33 -20.04 -13.88
C GLN A 169 0.92 -20.34 -12.42
N THR A 170 1.39 -21.46 -11.87
CA THR A 170 1.15 -21.83 -10.46
C THR A 170 1.99 -20.97 -9.51
N GLY A 171 3.25 -20.68 -9.85
CA GLY A 171 4.11 -19.77 -9.08
C GLY A 171 3.60 -18.33 -9.02
N GLY A 172 3.06 -17.82 -10.13
CA GLY A 172 2.44 -16.49 -10.19
C GLY A 172 1.20 -16.37 -9.31
N LEU A 173 0.31 -17.37 -9.38
CA LEU A 173 -0.89 -17.43 -8.52
C LEU A 173 -0.52 -17.53 -7.04
N LEU A 174 0.43 -18.40 -6.68
CA LEU A 174 0.86 -18.57 -5.29
C LEU A 174 1.43 -17.28 -4.72
N THR A 175 2.26 -16.57 -5.50
CA THR A 175 2.83 -15.28 -5.12
C THR A 175 1.74 -14.25 -4.84
N GLU A 176 0.75 -14.16 -5.73
CA GLU A 176 -0.40 -13.27 -5.57
C GLU A 176 -1.18 -13.61 -4.29
N VAL A 177 -1.52 -14.88 -4.06
CA VAL A 177 -2.27 -15.32 -2.88
C VAL A 177 -1.49 -15.04 -1.59
N LEU A 178 -0.18 -15.32 -1.58
CA LEU A 178 0.68 -15.05 -0.42
C LEU A 178 0.81 -13.55 -0.14
N GLN A 179 0.87 -12.70 -1.16
CA GLN A 179 0.88 -11.25 -0.99
C GLN A 179 -0.39 -10.79 -0.25
N HIS A 180 -1.57 -11.19 -0.71
CA HIS A 180 -2.84 -10.84 -0.05
C HIS A 180 -2.96 -11.43 1.35
N ALA A 181 -2.48 -12.66 1.58
CA ALA A 181 -2.47 -13.29 2.89
C ALA A 181 -1.56 -12.53 3.88
N ASN A 182 -0.38 -12.09 3.44
CA ASN A 182 0.52 -11.28 4.25
C ASN A 182 -0.10 -9.91 4.60
N MET A 183 -0.71 -9.25 3.61
CA MET A 183 -1.42 -7.98 3.86
C MET A 183 -2.57 -8.16 4.86
N CYS A 184 -3.29 -9.28 4.78
CA CYS A 184 -4.35 -9.62 5.73
C CYS A 184 -3.80 -9.79 7.15
N LYS A 185 -2.72 -10.58 7.28
CA LYS A 185 -2.06 -10.84 8.57
C LYS A 185 -1.62 -9.53 9.24
N SER A 186 -0.89 -8.68 8.53
CA SER A 186 -0.40 -7.41 9.09
C SER A 186 -1.53 -6.49 9.55
N ARG A 187 -2.67 -6.48 8.83
CA ARG A 187 -3.84 -5.67 9.21
C ARG A 187 -4.60 -6.25 10.40
N CYS A 188 -4.64 -7.57 10.53
CA CYS A 188 -5.28 -8.24 11.66
C CYS A 188 -4.50 -8.05 12.97
N GLU A 189 -3.17 -7.99 12.92
CA GLU A 189 -2.30 -7.82 14.11
C GLU A 189 -2.55 -6.50 14.86
N VAL A 190 -2.95 -5.45 14.14
CA VAL A 190 -3.20 -4.11 14.68
C VAL A 190 -4.70 -3.76 14.77
N PHE A 191 -5.59 -4.73 14.52
CA PHE A 191 -7.03 -4.50 14.52
C PHE A 191 -7.58 -4.44 15.95
N LEU A 192 -8.31 -3.37 16.26
CA LEU A 192 -8.90 -3.13 17.59
C LEU A 192 -10.34 -2.61 17.44
N GLY A 193 -11.27 -3.19 18.21
CA GLY A 193 -12.67 -2.78 18.30
C GLY A 193 -13.56 -3.27 17.14
N ARG A 194 -14.63 -2.51 16.86
CA ARG A 194 -15.60 -2.71 15.75
C ARG A 194 -16.48 -3.97 15.89
N GLU A 195 -16.73 -4.39 17.12
CA GLU A 195 -17.46 -5.61 17.49
C GLU A 195 -18.81 -5.73 16.77
N LYS A 196 -19.61 -4.66 16.76
CA LYS A 196 -20.93 -4.65 16.10
C LYS A 196 -20.86 -4.91 14.59
N ILE A 197 -19.81 -4.40 13.92
CA ILE A 197 -19.63 -4.59 12.48
C ILE A 197 -19.17 -6.02 12.22
N MET A 198 -18.25 -6.53 13.05
CA MET A 198 -17.78 -7.91 12.94
C MET A 198 -18.88 -8.92 13.20
N GLU A 199 -19.75 -8.66 14.17
CA GLU A 199 -20.95 -9.47 14.44
C GLU A 199 -21.90 -9.49 13.24
N ALA A 200 -22.20 -8.33 12.64
CA ALA A 200 -23.04 -8.27 11.44
C ALA A 200 -22.44 -9.05 10.25
N ILE A 201 -21.12 -8.99 10.07
CA ILE A 201 -20.42 -9.77 9.03
C ILE A 201 -20.49 -11.27 9.38
N GLY A 202 -20.27 -11.64 10.65
CA GLY A 202 -20.38 -13.03 11.11
C GLY A 202 -21.75 -13.62 10.82
N THR A 203 -22.82 -12.89 11.16
CA THR A 203 -24.21 -13.28 10.86
C THR A 203 -24.42 -13.45 9.36
N TYR A 204 -23.91 -12.54 8.52
CA TYR A 204 -24.01 -12.66 7.06
C TYR A 204 -23.28 -13.90 6.53
N LEU A 205 -22.10 -14.23 7.07
CA LEU A 205 -21.33 -15.40 6.66
C LEU A 205 -21.97 -16.74 7.08
N GLU A 206 -22.93 -16.70 8.02
CA GLU A 206 -23.66 -17.88 8.51
C GLU A 206 -25.07 -18.01 7.92
N ASP A 207 -25.54 -16.98 7.22
CA ASP A 207 -26.86 -16.94 6.61
C ASP A 207 -26.87 -17.68 5.27
N ASP A 208 -27.50 -18.87 5.24
CA ASP A 208 -27.68 -19.68 4.04
C ASP A 208 -28.92 -19.30 3.22
N THR A 209 -29.65 -18.25 3.63
CA THR A 209 -30.82 -17.74 2.93
C THR A 209 -30.50 -16.50 2.09
N THR A 210 -29.50 -15.71 2.50
CA THR A 210 -29.11 -14.51 1.78
C THR A 210 -28.35 -14.86 0.51
N ARG A 211 -28.91 -14.44 -0.63
CA ARG A 211 -28.30 -14.63 -1.96
C ARG A 211 -27.75 -13.34 -2.54
N GLN A 212 -27.51 -12.31 -1.73
CA GLN A 212 -27.03 -11.01 -2.18
C GLN A 212 -25.59 -10.77 -1.67
N PRO A 213 -24.70 -10.19 -2.48
CA PRO A 213 -23.39 -9.74 -2.00
C PRO A 213 -23.53 -8.69 -0.89
N MET A 214 -22.75 -8.82 0.18
CA MET A 214 -22.63 -7.79 1.21
C MET A 214 -21.67 -6.69 0.76
N VAL A 215 -22.03 -5.42 0.99
CA VAL A 215 -21.18 -4.26 0.70
C VAL A 215 -20.84 -3.52 2.00
N VAL A 216 -19.55 -3.39 2.29
CA VAL A 216 -19.04 -2.59 3.41
C VAL A 216 -18.65 -1.20 2.89
N THR A 217 -19.35 -0.16 3.36
CA THR A 217 -19.12 1.23 2.92
C THR A 217 -18.71 2.14 4.08
N GLY A 218 -18.12 3.28 3.75
CA GLY A 218 -17.64 4.25 4.72
C GLY A 218 -16.66 5.23 4.11
N VAL A 219 -16.43 6.37 4.78
CA VAL A 219 -15.50 7.40 4.32
C VAL A 219 -14.05 6.88 4.19
N SER A 220 -13.22 7.57 3.40
CA SER A 220 -11.81 7.21 3.29
C SER A 220 -11.12 7.22 4.66
N GLY A 221 -10.23 6.26 4.90
CA GLY A 221 -9.50 6.14 6.17
C GLY A 221 -10.30 5.60 7.37
N CYS A 222 -11.59 5.28 7.26
CA CYS A 222 -12.37 4.79 8.42
C CYS A 222 -12.06 3.35 8.88
N GLY A 223 -11.20 2.63 8.15
CA GLY A 223 -10.77 1.27 8.49
C GLY A 223 -11.47 0.13 7.73
N LYS A 224 -12.15 0.39 6.61
CA LYS A 224 -12.84 -0.64 5.79
C LYS A 224 -11.94 -1.83 5.46
N THR A 225 -10.74 -1.56 4.95
CA THR A 225 -9.77 -2.58 4.59
C THR A 225 -9.37 -3.45 5.78
N SER A 226 -9.23 -2.87 6.97
CA SER A 226 -8.91 -3.64 8.18
C SER A 226 -10.09 -4.49 8.64
N VAL A 227 -11.33 -3.99 8.50
CA VAL A 227 -12.55 -4.77 8.75
C VAL A 227 -12.65 -5.96 7.78
N LEU A 228 -12.40 -5.76 6.49
CA LEU A 228 -12.43 -6.83 5.50
C LEU A 228 -11.30 -7.85 5.69
N ALA A 229 -10.11 -7.41 6.12
CA ALA A 229 -9.03 -8.32 6.52
C ALA A 229 -9.47 -9.20 7.70
N MET A 230 -10.07 -8.61 8.74
CA MET A 230 -10.57 -9.36 9.89
C MET A 230 -11.72 -10.31 9.51
N ALA A 231 -12.59 -9.90 8.58
CA ALA A 231 -13.64 -10.76 8.02
C ALA A 231 -13.05 -11.97 7.28
N ALA A 232 -11.99 -11.78 6.51
CA ALA A 232 -11.29 -12.85 5.82
C ALA A 232 -10.65 -13.84 6.81
N LYS A 233 -10.04 -13.33 7.88
CA LYS A 233 -9.50 -14.15 8.97
C LYS A 233 -10.60 -14.98 9.65
N MET A 234 -11.72 -14.35 10.01
CA MET A 234 -12.86 -15.03 10.61
C MET A 234 -13.44 -16.11 9.69
N ALA A 235 -13.52 -15.85 8.38
CA ALA A 235 -13.97 -16.84 7.40
C ALA A 235 -12.99 -18.02 7.27
N SER A 236 -11.68 -17.76 7.29
CA SER A 236 -10.65 -18.80 7.12
C SER A 236 -10.41 -19.66 8.37
N GLU A 237 -10.79 -19.19 9.56
CA GLU A 237 -10.77 -19.98 10.80
C GLU A 237 -11.80 -21.13 10.77
N LYS A 238 -12.81 -21.06 9.90
CA LYS A 238 -13.75 -22.17 9.65
C LYS A 238 -13.09 -23.20 8.74
N THR A 239 -12.73 -24.36 9.29
CA THR A 239 -11.92 -25.42 8.63
C THR A 239 -12.41 -25.89 7.26
N SER A 240 -13.71 -25.81 6.97
CA SER A 240 -14.31 -26.21 5.68
C SER A 240 -14.39 -25.07 4.65
N THR A 241 -14.19 -23.82 5.05
CA THR A 241 -14.43 -22.65 4.19
C THR A 241 -13.21 -22.32 3.34
N VAL A 242 -13.40 -22.25 2.03
CA VAL A 242 -12.41 -21.70 1.10
C VAL A 242 -12.56 -20.18 1.09
N THR A 243 -11.51 -19.46 1.51
CA THR A 243 -11.51 -17.99 1.52
C THR A 243 -10.59 -17.45 0.43
N VAL A 244 -11.14 -16.61 -0.45
CA VAL A 244 -10.42 -15.91 -1.51
C VAL A 244 -10.44 -14.41 -1.22
N LEU A 245 -9.30 -13.85 -0.87
CA LEU A 245 -9.13 -12.42 -0.55
C LEU A 245 -8.28 -11.71 -1.61
N ARG A 246 -8.73 -10.54 -2.06
CA ARG A 246 -7.94 -9.62 -2.89
C ARG A 246 -8.05 -8.20 -2.35
N PHE A 247 -6.90 -7.57 -2.04
CA PHE A 247 -6.78 -6.13 -1.88
C PHE A 247 -6.53 -5.51 -3.26
N LEU A 248 -7.55 -4.89 -3.85
CA LEU A 248 -7.45 -4.41 -5.23
C LEU A 248 -6.52 -3.19 -5.33
N GLY A 249 -5.79 -3.08 -6.44
CA GLY A 249 -4.83 -2.01 -6.68
C GLY A 249 -3.46 -2.20 -6.00
N THR A 250 -3.19 -3.36 -5.40
CA THR A 250 -1.98 -3.59 -4.58
C THR A 250 -0.93 -4.47 -5.27
N SER A 251 -1.27 -5.08 -6.40
CA SER A 251 -0.40 -5.89 -7.24
C SER A 251 -0.80 -5.75 -8.72
N PRO A 252 0.09 -6.06 -9.69
CA PRO A 252 -0.25 -6.03 -11.10
C PRO A 252 -1.47 -6.90 -11.48
N LEU A 253 -1.68 -8.02 -10.78
CA LEU A 253 -2.83 -8.92 -11.00
C LEU A 253 -4.13 -8.41 -10.36
N SER A 254 -4.04 -7.47 -9.41
CA SER A 254 -5.19 -6.92 -8.68
C SER A 254 -5.64 -5.52 -9.14
N CYS A 255 -5.02 -4.96 -10.19
CA CYS A 255 -5.38 -3.64 -10.76
C CYS A 255 -6.39 -3.72 -11.92
N ASN A 256 -6.44 -4.83 -12.64
CA ASN A 256 -7.29 -5.03 -13.82
C ASN A 256 -8.33 -6.10 -13.50
N ILE A 257 -9.61 -5.82 -13.77
CA ILE A 257 -10.69 -6.77 -13.47
C ILE A 257 -10.54 -8.12 -14.17
N ALA A 258 -9.99 -8.18 -15.41
CA ALA A 258 -9.74 -9.44 -16.08
C ALA A 258 -8.71 -10.28 -15.30
N ASN A 259 -7.59 -9.69 -14.90
CA ASN A 259 -6.55 -10.38 -14.11
C ASN A 259 -7.08 -10.82 -12.74
N VAL A 260 -7.89 -9.96 -12.09
CA VAL A 260 -8.54 -10.28 -10.80
C VAL A 260 -9.40 -11.51 -10.97
N LEU A 261 -10.32 -11.51 -11.94
CA LEU A 261 -11.22 -12.64 -12.20
C LEU A 261 -10.44 -13.90 -12.55
N THR A 262 -9.43 -13.83 -13.41
CA THR A 262 -8.57 -14.98 -13.74
C THR A 262 -7.93 -15.54 -12.48
N SER A 263 -7.26 -14.71 -11.67
CA SER A 263 -6.59 -15.18 -10.44
C SER A 263 -7.56 -15.75 -9.40
N VAL A 264 -8.78 -15.20 -9.30
CA VAL A 264 -9.83 -15.70 -8.42
C VAL A 264 -10.34 -17.06 -8.91
N CYS A 265 -10.63 -17.18 -10.21
CA CYS A 265 -11.06 -18.43 -10.82
C CYS A 265 -9.99 -19.53 -10.68
N GLN A 266 -8.72 -19.18 -10.89
CA GLN A 266 -7.58 -20.10 -10.73
C GLN A 266 -7.46 -20.57 -9.27
N GLN A 267 -7.52 -19.66 -8.30
CA GLN A 267 -7.48 -20.03 -6.89
C GLN A 267 -8.68 -20.93 -6.50
N ILE A 268 -9.87 -20.64 -6.99
CA ILE A 268 -11.05 -21.49 -6.76
C ILE A 268 -10.82 -22.87 -7.39
N ALA A 269 -10.38 -22.92 -8.65
CA ALA A 269 -10.13 -24.18 -9.34
C ALA A 269 -9.15 -25.08 -8.58
N VAL A 270 -8.01 -24.53 -8.14
CA VAL A 270 -7.03 -25.25 -7.33
C VAL A 270 -7.64 -25.76 -6.02
N ASN A 271 -8.38 -24.92 -5.29
CA ASN A 271 -8.96 -25.31 -4.00
C ASN A 271 -10.09 -26.35 -4.11
N TYR A 272 -10.81 -26.37 -5.23
CA TYR A 272 -11.93 -27.31 -5.48
C TYR A 272 -11.56 -28.50 -6.37
N GLY A 273 -10.30 -28.61 -6.81
CA GLY A 273 -9.84 -29.70 -7.67
C GLY A 273 -10.39 -29.64 -9.10
N LEU A 274 -10.66 -28.43 -9.59
CA LEU A 274 -11.08 -28.19 -10.97
C LEU A 274 -9.84 -27.99 -11.86
N ASP A 275 -10.03 -28.23 -13.14
CA ASP A 275 -9.01 -28.00 -14.15
C ASP A 275 -8.86 -26.50 -14.46
N VAL A 276 -7.66 -25.98 -14.19
CA VAL A 276 -7.28 -24.57 -14.35
C VAL A 276 -7.21 -24.16 -15.82
N ASP A 277 -6.92 -25.11 -16.72
CA ASP A 277 -6.78 -24.86 -18.16
C ASP A 277 -8.13 -24.52 -18.83
N ASN A 278 -9.25 -24.78 -18.14
CA ASN A 278 -10.59 -24.43 -18.62
C ASN A 278 -10.98 -22.97 -18.37
N ILE A 279 -10.12 -22.18 -17.74
CA ILE A 279 -10.40 -20.76 -17.45
C ILE A 279 -10.20 -19.94 -18.74
N PRO A 280 -11.25 -19.26 -19.25
CA PRO A 280 -11.14 -18.55 -20.52
C PRO A 280 -10.25 -17.29 -20.44
N GLU A 281 -9.44 -17.04 -21.47
CA GLU A 281 -8.68 -15.79 -21.61
C GLU A 281 -9.55 -14.61 -22.08
N ASP A 282 -10.59 -14.88 -22.90
CA ASP A 282 -11.52 -13.86 -23.37
C ASP A 282 -12.37 -13.31 -22.20
N TYR A 283 -12.39 -11.99 -22.03
CA TYR A 283 -13.03 -11.36 -20.88
C TYR A 283 -14.53 -11.66 -20.76
N THR A 284 -15.27 -11.68 -21.87
CA THR A 284 -16.72 -11.97 -21.84
C THR A 284 -16.97 -13.42 -21.41
N LYS A 285 -16.18 -14.37 -21.93
CA LYS A 285 -16.23 -15.77 -21.51
C LYS A 285 -15.78 -15.95 -20.07
N LEU A 286 -14.76 -15.23 -19.62
CA LEU A 286 -14.25 -15.25 -18.25
C LEU A 286 -15.30 -14.80 -17.25
N VAL A 287 -16.03 -13.71 -17.53
CA VAL A 287 -17.13 -13.24 -16.69
C VAL A 287 -18.24 -14.28 -16.60
N ALA A 288 -18.59 -14.92 -17.73
CA ALA A 288 -19.59 -15.99 -17.74
C ALA A 288 -19.11 -17.21 -16.94
N HIS A 289 -17.85 -17.61 -17.10
CA HIS A 289 -17.24 -18.72 -16.38
C HIS A 289 -17.20 -18.45 -14.86
N PHE A 290 -16.79 -17.25 -14.44
CA PHE A 290 -16.79 -16.85 -13.04
C PHE A 290 -18.19 -17.01 -12.42
N ARG A 291 -19.22 -16.44 -13.07
CA ARG A 291 -20.60 -16.41 -12.56
C ARG A 291 -21.31 -17.77 -12.58
N ASN A 292 -21.15 -18.50 -13.68
CA ASN A 292 -21.97 -19.68 -13.96
C ASN A 292 -21.25 -20.99 -13.65
N THR A 293 -19.94 -20.95 -13.38
CA THR A 293 -19.13 -22.16 -13.15
C THR A 293 -18.31 -22.02 -11.88
N CYS A 294 -17.40 -21.05 -11.79
CA CYS A 294 -16.45 -20.98 -10.68
C CYS A 294 -17.12 -20.83 -9.31
N ILE A 295 -18.03 -19.86 -9.16
CA ILE A 295 -18.65 -19.65 -7.85
C ILE A 295 -19.66 -20.75 -7.49
N GLN A 296 -20.19 -21.48 -8.48
CA GLN A 296 -21.21 -22.51 -8.29
C GLN A 296 -20.66 -23.81 -7.69
N VAL A 297 -19.33 -23.93 -7.53
CA VAL A 297 -18.70 -25.13 -6.93
C VAL A 297 -18.76 -25.14 -5.40
N ALA A 298 -19.17 -24.02 -4.80
CA ALA A 298 -19.38 -23.92 -3.37
C ALA A 298 -20.48 -24.90 -2.92
N THR A 299 -20.28 -25.52 -1.77
CA THR A 299 -21.25 -26.44 -1.14
C THR A 299 -21.39 -26.10 0.33
N LYS A 300 -22.42 -26.62 1.01
CA LYS A 300 -22.57 -26.42 2.46
C LYS A 300 -21.41 -27.06 3.23
N GLU A 301 -20.88 -28.17 2.74
CA GLU A 301 -19.75 -28.89 3.34
C GLU A 301 -18.40 -28.22 3.03
N LYS A 302 -18.33 -27.41 1.97
CA LYS A 302 -17.13 -26.65 1.59
C LYS A 302 -17.51 -25.26 1.05
N PRO A 303 -17.90 -24.32 1.94
CA PRO A 303 -18.36 -22.99 1.54
C PRO A 303 -17.25 -22.17 0.89
N LEU A 304 -17.65 -21.20 0.05
CA LEU A 304 -16.74 -20.26 -0.62
C LEU A 304 -17.03 -18.84 -0.15
N VAL A 305 -16.02 -18.14 0.36
CA VAL A 305 -16.08 -16.74 0.71
C VAL A 305 -15.10 -15.96 -0.15
N ILE A 306 -15.61 -15.00 -0.93
CA ILE A 306 -14.80 -14.11 -1.77
C ILE A 306 -14.88 -12.69 -1.19
N ILE A 307 -13.74 -12.10 -0.86
CA ILE A 307 -13.63 -10.76 -0.32
C ILE A 307 -12.77 -9.92 -1.26
N LEU A 308 -13.35 -8.84 -1.77
CA LEU A 308 -12.70 -7.88 -2.65
C LEU A 308 -12.70 -6.52 -1.95
N ASP A 309 -11.53 -6.05 -1.53
CA ASP A 309 -11.36 -4.72 -0.93
C ASP A 309 -10.99 -3.69 -1.99
N SER A 310 -11.47 -2.45 -1.83
CA SER A 310 -11.09 -1.32 -2.67
C SER A 310 -11.41 -1.49 -4.17
N ILE A 311 -12.64 -1.89 -4.51
CA ILE A 311 -13.13 -1.96 -5.91
C ILE A 311 -12.92 -0.63 -6.66
N ASP A 312 -12.93 0.50 -5.95
CA ASP A 312 -12.63 1.84 -6.48
C ASP A 312 -11.20 2.00 -7.02
N GLN A 313 -10.26 1.12 -6.66
CA GLN A 313 -8.86 1.12 -7.10
C GLN A 313 -8.62 0.32 -8.40
N LEU A 314 -9.66 -0.32 -8.96
CA LEU A 314 -9.55 -0.95 -10.28
C LEU A 314 -9.29 0.09 -11.36
N ASN A 315 -8.61 -0.31 -12.43
CA ASN A 315 -8.54 0.53 -13.61
C ASN A 315 -9.89 0.58 -14.36
N ARG A 316 -10.05 1.54 -15.27
CA ARG A 316 -11.29 1.73 -16.06
C ARG A 316 -11.48 0.69 -17.16
N SER A 317 -10.55 -0.24 -17.33
CA SER A 317 -10.63 -1.25 -18.38
C SER A 317 -11.87 -2.13 -18.21
N PHE A 318 -12.42 -2.60 -19.33
CA PHE A 318 -13.58 -3.50 -19.36
C PHE A 318 -14.82 -2.99 -18.62
N SER A 319 -14.96 -1.67 -18.44
CA SER A 319 -16.05 -1.07 -17.69
C SER A 319 -16.21 -1.65 -16.28
N ALA A 320 -15.08 -1.92 -15.59
CA ALA A 320 -15.05 -2.58 -14.28
C ALA A 320 -16.05 -1.99 -13.26
N PHE A 321 -16.21 -0.66 -13.25
CA PHE A 321 -17.09 0.07 -12.35
C PHE A 321 -18.60 -0.08 -12.63
N SER A 322 -18.98 -0.65 -13.77
CA SER A 322 -20.36 -1.05 -14.03
C SER A 322 -20.80 -2.25 -13.16
N LEU A 323 -19.83 -2.95 -12.56
CA LEU A 323 -20.02 -4.19 -11.80
C LEU A 323 -20.77 -5.28 -12.57
N ALA A 324 -20.79 -5.18 -13.91
CA ALA A 324 -21.41 -6.15 -14.80
C ALA A 324 -20.67 -7.51 -14.84
N TRP A 325 -19.62 -7.68 -14.04
CA TRP A 325 -18.92 -8.94 -13.78
C TRP A 325 -19.34 -9.61 -12.46
N LEU A 326 -19.86 -8.84 -11.48
CA LEU A 326 -20.27 -9.36 -10.19
C LEU A 326 -21.67 -10.01 -10.29
N PRO A 327 -21.90 -11.22 -9.75
CA PRO A 327 -23.22 -11.84 -9.78
C PRO A 327 -24.21 -11.04 -8.91
N TRP A 328 -25.42 -10.82 -9.43
CA TRP A 328 -26.53 -10.22 -8.68
C TRP A 328 -27.17 -11.21 -7.69
N SER A 329 -26.97 -12.51 -7.89
CA SER A 329 -27.45 -13.56 -7.01
C SER A 329 -26.32 -14.55 -6.76
N LEU A 330 -26.02 -14.79 -5.49
CA LEU A 330 -25.06 -15.79 -5.06
C LEU A 330 -25.63 -17.20 -5.22
N PRO A 331 -24.76 -18.21 -5.37
CA PRO A 331 -25.14 -19.63 -5.32
C PRO A 331 -25.94 -19.96 -4.05
N PRO A 332 -26.81 -20.99 -4.10
CA PRO A 332 -27.58 -21.46 -2.95
C PRO A 332 -26.73 -22.25 -1.93
#